data_AF-A0A812XPJ8-F1
#
_entry.id   AF-A0A812XPJ8-F1
#
_cell.length_a   1.000
_cell.length_b   1.000
_cell.length_c   1.000
_cell.angle_alpha   90.00
_cell.angle_beta   90.00
_cell.angle_gamma   90.00
#
_symmetry.space_group_name_H-M   'P 1'
#
loop_
_entity.id
_entity.type
_entity.pdbx_description
1 polymer ?
#
loop_
_entity_poly.entity_id
_entity_poly.type
_entity_poly.pdbx_seq_one_letter_code
_entity_poly.pdbx_strand_id
1 'polypeptide(L)'
;MGGRTHFTVLVYLNGGDRDPKDLQVRGGETVFWKDHDGKRPALAFPPTRGVCLFHGHGDECMTHEGAGVEEGVKYVLRTDVVYELEK
;
A
#
# COMPACT_ATOMS: atom_id res chain seq x y z
N MET A 1 -22.91 -5.08 12.75
CA MET A 1 -22.06 -3.89 12.98
C MET A 1 -21.69 -3.35 11.60
N GLY A 2 -22.09 -2.12 11.29
CA GLY A 2 -21.67 -1.43 10.07
C GLY A 2 -20.86 -0.21 10.50
N GLY A 3 -19.66 -0.05 9.96
CA GLY A 3 -18.82 1.12 10.15
C GLY A 3 -18.34 1.63 8.80
N ARG A 4 -18.01 2.92 8.72
CA ARG A 4 -17.46 3.53 7.50
C ARG A 4 -15.94 3.46 7.55
N THR A 5 -15.30 3.26 6.40
CA THR A 5 -13.84 3.31 6.27
C THR A 5 -13.46 4.47 5.36
N HIS A 6 -12.53 5.30 5.82
CA HIS A 6 -12.02 6.45 5.06
C HIS A 6 -10.54 6.33 4.74
N PHE A 7 -9.84 5.40 5.39
CA PHE A 7 -8.41 5.21 5.22
C PHE A 7 -8.04 3.74 5.24
N THR A 8 -7.07 3.39 4.40
CA THR A 8 -6.41 2.10 4.37
C THR A 8 -5.00 2.24 4.94
N VAL A 9 -4.60 1.28 5.77
CA VAL A 9 -3.23 1.10 6.27
C VAL A 9 -2.65 -0.14 5.60
N LEU A 10 -1.49 0.01 4.97
CA LEU A 10 -0.66 -1.09 4.47
C LEU A 10 0.60 -1.19 5.31
N VAL A 11 0.82 -2.33 5.97
CA VAL A 11 2.05 -2.63 6.70
C VAL A 11 2.89 -3.58 5.85
N TYR A 12 4.08 -3.15 5.44
CA TYR A 12 4.99 -4.01 4.70
C TYR A 12 5.71 -4.96 5.66
N LEU A 13 5.50 -6.26 5.46
CA LEU A 13 6.02 -7.31 6.35
C LEU A 13 7.42 -7.77 5.93
N ASN A 14 7.83 -7.46 4.70
CA ASN A 14 9.17 -7.70 4.17
C ASN A 14 9.55 -6.68 3.09
N GLY A 15 10.82 -6.72 2.69
CA GLY A 15 11.39 -5.92 1.60
C GLY A 15 12.38 -4.86 2.07
N GLY A 16 13.17 -4.35 1.12
CA GLY A 16 14.26 -3.41 1.35
C GLY A 16 15.62 -4.08 1.59
N ASP A 17 16.69 -3.32 1.38
CA ASP A 17 18.06 -3.85 1.30
C ASP A 17 18.61 -4.43 2.62
N ARG A 18 17.98 -4.10 3.74
CA ARG A 18 18.39 -4.55 5.08
C ARG A 18 17.77 -5.89 5.48
N ASP A 19 16.85 -6.41 4.69
CA ASP A 19 16.24 -7.71 4.95
C ASP A 19 17.14 -8.86 4.54
N PRO A 20 17.01 -10.03 5.22
CA PRO A 20 17.57 -11.28 4.74
C PRO A 20 17.22 -11.52 3.26
N LYS A 21 18.12 -12.13 2.50
CA LYS A 21 17.97 -12.29 1.04
C LYS A 21 16.66 -12.97 0.63
N ASP A 22 16.19 -13.94 1.42
CA ASP A 22 14.93 -14.66 1.21
C ASP A 22 13.68 -13.81 1.46
N LEU A 23 13.83 -12.65 2.11
CA LEU A 23 12.79 -11.67 2.39
C LEU A 23 12.91 -10.39 1.56
N GLN A 24 13.98 -10.24 0.77
CA GLN A 24 14.13 -9.12 -0.15
C GLN A 24 13.11 -9.21 -1.29
N VAL A 25 12.71 -8.05 -1.82
CA VAL A 25 11.72 -7.93 -2.89
C VAL A 25 12.22 -6.90 -3.89
N ARG A 26 12.19 -7.22 -5.19
CA ARG A 26 12.38 -6.24 -6.27
C ARG A 26 11.06 -6.00 -7.00
N GLY A 27 10.80 -4.73 -7.32
CA GLY A 27 9.51 -4.28 -7.82
C GLY A 27 8.46 -4.30 -6.70
N GLY A 28 7.19 -4.45 -7.07
CA GLY A 28 6.11 -4.55 -6.09
C GLY A 28 5.79 -3.23 -5.39
N GLU A 29 6.18 -2.09 -5.95
CA GLU A 29 5.89 -0.77 -5.41
C GLU A 29 4.38 -0.58 -5.21
N THR A 30 4.00 0.14 -4.16
CA THR A 30 2.66 0.74 -4.10
C THR A 30 2.72 2.08 -4.83
N VAL A 31 2.12 2.13 -6.01
CA VAL A 31 2.18 3.30 -6.90
C VAL A 31 0.89 4.09 -6.78
N PHE A 32 1.00 5.38 -6.54
CA PHE A 32 -0.08 6.35 -6.63
C PHE A 32 0.11 7.19 -7.88
N TRP A 33 -0.97 7.41 -8.62
CA TRP A 33 -0.97 8.13 -9.89
C TRP A 33 -1.52 9.54 -9.72
N LYS A 34 -0.95 10.51 -10.44
CA LYS A 34 -1.46 11.89 -10.47
C LYS A 34 -2.84 11.97 -11.13
N ASP A 35 -3.10 11.05 -12.07
CA ASP A 35 -4.32 10.95 -12.85
C ASP A 35 -4.70 9.49 -13.03
N HIS A 36 -5.89 9.24 -13.56
CA HIS A 36 -6.41 7.88 -13.78
C HIS A 36 -5.83 7.15 -15.01
N ASP A 37 -4.90 7.76 -15.75
CA ASP A 37 -4.36 7.19 -16.99
C ASP A 37 -3.17 6.23 -16.80
N GLY A 38 -2.67 6.11 -15.56
CA GLY A 38 -1.57 5.21 -15.21
C GLY A 38 -0.21 5.60 -15.79
N LYS A 39 0.00 6.86 -16.20
CA LYS A 39 1.25 7.27 -16.87
C LYS A 39 2.19 8.10 -16.00
N ARG A 40 1.65 8.82 -15.02
CA ARG A 40 2.40 9.80 -14.24
C ARG A 40 2.34 9.47 -12.76
N PRO A 41 3.34 8.78 -12.20
CA PRO A 41 3.33 8.46 -10.78
C PRO A 41 3.46 9.75 -9.97
N ALA A 42 2.59 9.90 -8.97
CA ALA A 42 2.73 10.88 -7.90
C ALA A 42 3.72 10.36 -6.85
N LEU A 43 3.65 9.06 -6.54
CA LEU A 43 4.50 8.34 -5.60
C LEU A 43 4.62 6.89 -6.05
N ALA A 44 5.80 6.29 -5.94
CA ALA A 44 5.99 4.85 -6.04
C ALA A 44 6.77 4.40 -4.81
N PHE A 45 6.09 3.80 -3.84
CA PHE A 45 6.69 3.42 -2.57
C PHE A 45 7.15 1.95 -2.61
N PRO A 46 8.46 1.66 -2.47
CA PRO A 46 8.97 0.29 -2.52
C PRO A 46 8.61 -0.51 -1.25
N PRO A 47 8.36 -1.83 -1.35
CA PRO A 47 8.18 -2.67 -0.16
C PRO A 47 9.36 -2.54 0.80
N THR A 48 9.09 -2.04 2.00
CA THR A 48 10.12 -1.75 3.01
C THR A 48 9.64 -2.24 4.36
N ARG A 49 10.25 -3.32 4.88
CA ARG A 49 9.77 -3.96 6.11
C ARG A 49 9.66 -2.99 7.28
N GLY A 50 8.54 -3.07 7.98
CA GLY A 50 8.25 -2.26 9.17
C GLY A 50 7.72 -0.87 8.86
N VAL A 51 7.63 -0.48 7.58
CA VAL A 51 6.96 0.77 7.20
C VAL A 51 5.46 0.53 7.09
N CYS A 52 4.68 1.53 7.52
CA CYS A 52 3.25 1.60 7.31
C CYS A 52 2.94 2.74 6.33
N LEU A 53 2.24 2.42 5.25
CA LEU A 53 1.67 3.40 4.33
C LEU A 53 0.21 3.62 4.68
N PHE A 54 -0.16 4.87 4.90
CA PHE A 54 -1.52 5.29 5.24
C PHE A 54 -2.06 6.17 4.12
N HIS A 55 -3.21 5.82 3.54
CA HIS A 55 -3.80 6.59 2.45
C HIS A 55 -5.32 6.64 2.54
N GLY A 56 -5.90 7.68 1.92
CA GLY A 56 -7.34 7.82 1.77
C GLY A 56 -7.96 6.65 0.99
N HIS A 57 -9.17 6.28 1.38
CA HIS A 57 -10.00 5.23 0.78
C HIS A 57 -11.40 5.79 0.50
N GLY A 58 -12.17 5.12 -0.37
CA GLY A 58 -13.48 5.60 -0.80
C GLY A 58 -13.38 6.84 -1.68
N ASP A 59 -14.09 7.91 -1.32
CA ASP A 59 -14.17 9.15 -2.11
C ASP A 59 -12.85 9.93 -2.18
N GLU A 60 -11.98 9.77 -1.17
CA GLU A 60 -10.65 10.39 -1.10
C GLU A 60 -9.54 9.46 -1.64
N CYS A 61 -9.92 8.36 -2.32
CA CYS A 61 -8.98 7.38 -2.83
C CYS A 61 -8.25 7.91 -4.07
N MET A 62 -6.97 8.23 -3.90
CA MET A 62 -6.09 8.45 -5.04
C MET A 62 -5.89 7.13 -5.79
N THR A 63 -5.92 7.18 -7.13
CA THR A 63 -5.74 5.97 -7.95
C THR A 63 -4.38 5.36 -7.68
N HIS A 64 -4.38 4.09 -7.31
CA HIS A 64 -3.18 3.39 -6.91
C HIS A 64 -3.22 1.93 -7.32
N GLU A 65 -2.04 1.32 -7.39
CA GLU A 65 -1.87 -0.09 -7.69
C GLU A 65 -0.72 -0.69 -6.87
N GLY A 66 -0.69 -2.03 -6.81
CA GLY A 66 0.53 -2.75 -6.49
C GLY A 66 1.22 -3.13 -7.81
N ALA A 67 2.39 -2.57 -8.07
CA ALA A 67 3.18 -2.91 -9.24
C ALA A 67 3.57 -4.40 -9.23
N GLY A 68 3.96 -4.93 -10.39
CA GLY A 68 4.41 -6.31 -10.51
C GLY A 68 5.64 -6.57 -9.62
N VAL A 69 5.65 -7.71 -8.92
CA VAL A 69 6.86 -8.21 -8.24
C VAL A 69 7.72 -8.89 -9.30
N GLU A 70 8.97 -8.45 -9.41
CA GLU A 70 9.93 -9.00 -10.38
C GLU A 70 10.77 -10.13 -9.77
N GLU A 71 11.06 -10.05 -8.48
CA GLU A 71 11.81 -11.07 -7.74
C GLU A 71 11.42 -11.09 -6.26
N GLY A 72 11.37 -12.31 -5.70
CA GLY A 72 10.93 -12.55 -4.33
C GLY A 72 9.40 -12.65 -4.20
N VAL A 73 8.91 -12.46 -2.97
CA VAL A 73 7.47 -12.45 -2.65
C VAL A 73 7.19 -11.24 -1.77
N LYS A 74 6.21 -10.41 -2.14
CA LYS A 74 5.76 -9.27 -1.33
C LYS A 74 4.70 -9.70 -0.33
N TYR A 75 4.97 -9.49 0.96
CA TYR A 75 4.00 -9.66 2.04
C TYR A 75 3.55 -8.31 2.58
N VAL A 76 2.24 -8.06 2.55
CA VAL A 76 1.63 -6.85 3.11
C VAL A 76 0.45 -7.25 4.00
N LEU A 77 0.32 -6.60 5.15
CA LEU A 77 -0.92 -6.62 5.92
C LEU A 77 -1.72 -5.37 5.54
N ARG A 78 -2.95 -5.60 5.05
CA ARG A 78 -3.91 -4.52 4.80
C ARG A 78 -4.94 -4.50 5.90
N THR A 79 -5.19 -3.32 6.45
CA THR A 79 -6.31 -3.07 7.36
C THR A 79 -6.93 -1.72 7.03
N ASP A 80 -8.18 -1.51 7.45
CA ASP A 80 -8.90 -0.26 7.26
C ASP A 80 -9.25 0.34 8.61
N VAL A 81 -9.21 1.68 8.71
CA VAL A 81 -9.69 2.39 9.90
C VAL A 81 -11.21 2.46 9.82
N VAL A 82 -11.88 1.80 10.79
CA VAL A 82 -13.34 1.74 10.87
C VAL A 82 -13.84 2.79 11.85
N TYR A 83 -14.73 3.65 11.38
CA TYR A 83 -15.41 4.66 12.17
C TYR A 83 -16.80 4.16 12.54
N GLU A 84 -17.15 4.27 13.82
CA GLU A 84 -18.52 4.05 14.28
C GLU A 84 -19.41 5.17 13.73
N LEU A 85 -20.57 4.80 13.21
CA LEU A 85 -21.60 5.78 12.87
C LEU A 85 -22.30 6.18 14.16
N GLU A 86 -22.21 7.46 14.54
CA GLU A 86 -23.08 8.00 15.58
C GLU A 86 -24.55 7.78 15.18
N LYS A 87 -25.37 7.45 16.18
CA LYS A 87 -26.77 7.10 16.02
C LYS A 87 -27.66 8.32 15.79
#